data_AF-A0A6P2AY10-F1
#
_entry.id   AF-A0A6P2AY10-F1
#
_cell.length_a   1.000
_cell.length_b   1.000
_cell.length_c   1.000
_cell.angle_alpha   90.00
_cell.angle_beta   90.00
_cell.angle_gamma   90.00
#
_symmetry.space_group_name_H-M   'P 1'
#
loop_
_entity.id
_entity.type
_entity.pdbx_description
1 polymer ?
#
loop_
_entity_poly.entity_id
_entity_poly.type
_entity_poly.pdbx_seq_one_letter_code
_entity_poly.pdbx_strand_id
1 'polypeptide(L)'
;MESTNQMRCLSCNYDLSHRLPEGEQRCPECGRVFNPDDPRTWSTTTRRLWPRKAVFLPIMLGIWLVITSMFFIDGSLNLPQGASYLLLLAGTAASAFILTLLISLLLLTGFAFGRR
;
A
#
# COMPACT_ATOMS: atom_id res chain seq x y z
N MET A 1 21.06 10.25 27.16
CA MET A 1 20.08 9.98 26.08
C MET A 1 19.03 9.06 26.69
N GLU A 2 17.91 9.63 27.12
CA GLU A 2 16.79 8.89 27.72
C GLU A 2 16.18 8.00 26.63
N SER A 3 16.54 6.72 26.63
CA SER A 3 15.92 5.72 25.77
C SER A 3 14.53 5.46 26.32
N THR A 4 13.56 6.29 25.95
CA THR A 4 12.14 6.02 26.20
C THR A 4 11.84 4.66 25.59
N ASN A 5 11.57 3.70 26.45
CA ASN A 5 11.37 2.30 26.11
C ASN A 5 10.04 2.16 25.36
N GLN A 6 10.05 2.46 24.06
CA GLN A 6 8.86 2.42 23.22
C GLN A 6 8.50 0.96 22.93
N MET A 7 7.33 0.54 23.42
CA MET A 7 6.79 -0.78 23.13
C MET A 7 6.22 -0.77 21.72
N ARG A 8 6.61 -1.73 20.87
CA ARG A 8 6.10 -1.82 19.49
C ARG A 8 5.55 -3.19 19.16
N CYS A 9 4.54 -3.23 18.27
CA CYS A 9 3.98 -4.47 17.79
C CYS A 9 4.97 -5.23 16.89
N LEU A 10 5.13 -6.53 17.12
CA LEU A 10 6.04 -7.39 16.35
C LEU A 10 5.66 -7.55 14.87
N SER A 11 4.39 -7.35 14.50
CA SER A 11 3.92 -7.59 13.13
C SER A 11 3.99 -6.34 12.26
N CYS A 12 3.48 -5.23 12.76
CA CYS A 12 3.32 -3.99 12.00
C CYS A 12 4.22 -2.86 12.51
N ASN A 13 5.00 -3.09 13.58
CA ASN A 13 5.85 -2.09 14.23
C ASN A 13 5.09 -0.85 14.73
N TYR A 14 3.77 -0.97 14.92
CA TYR A 14 2.93 0.08 15.50
C TYR A 14 3.37 0.39 16.93
N ASP A 15 3.32 1.67 17.28
CA ASP A 15 3.71 2.16 18.59
C ASP A 15 2.61 1.83 19.63
N LEU A 16 2.89 0.89 20.52
CA LEU A 16 2.02 0.48 21.62
C LEU A 16 2.30 1.28 22.90
N SER A 17 3.18 2.29 22.85
CA SER A 17 3.53 3.13 24.01
C SER A 17 2.39 4.07 24.41
N HIS A 18 1.49 4.38 23.48
CA HIS A 18 0.28 5.14 23.78
C HIS A 18 -0.65 4.26 24.60
N ARG A 19 -1.14 4.78 25.75
CA ARG A 19 -2.10 4.08 26.64
C ARG A 19 -3.28 3.56 25.83
N LEU A 20 -3.25 2.28 25.45
CA LEU A 20 -4.46 1.58 25.07
C LEU A 20 -5.35 1.51 26.33
N PRO A 21 -6.68 1.64 26.17
CA PRO A 21 -7.60 1.53 27.30
C PRO A 21 -7.37 0.19 28.03
N GLU A 22 -7.43 0.22 29.36
CA GLU A 22 -7.23 -0.95 30.21
C GLU A 22 -8.18 -2.08 29.77
N GLY A 23 -7.62 -3.13 29.16
CA GLY A 23 -8.37 -4.27 28.61
C GLY A 23 -8.19 -4.53 27.12
N GLU A 24 -7.70 -3.55 26.35
CA GLU A 24 -7.52 -3.68 24.90
C GLU A 24 -6.11 -4.16 24.57
N GLN A 25 -5.86 -5.45 24.84
CA GLN A 25 -4.59 -6.14 24.59
C GLN A 25 -4.39 -6.49 23.10
N ARG A 26 -4.81 -5.63 22.18
CA ARG A 26 -4.73 -5.86 20.72
C ARG A 26 -4.14 -4.67 20.01
N CYS A 27 -3.30 -4.92 19.01
CA CYS A 27 -2.77 -3.87 18.17
C CYS A 27 -3.87 -3.32 17.24
N PRO A 28 -4.11 -2.01 17.18
CA PRO A 28 -5.18 -1.43 16.35
C PRO A 28 -4.90 -1.60 14.84
N GLU A 29 -3.63 -1.63 14.43
CA GLU A 29 -3.28 -1.77 13.01
C GLU A 29 -3.43 -3.19 12.45
N CYS A 30 -3.18 -4.21 13.27
CA CYS A 30 -3.11 -5.60 12.79
C CYS A 30 -3.98 -6.59 13.56
N GLY A 31 -4.68 -6.14 14.60
CA GLY A 31 -5.53 -6.96 15.46
C GLY A 31 -4.79 -8.00 16.31
N ARG A 32 -3.45 -8.02 16.25
CA ARG A 32 -2.63 -9.01 16.97
C ARG A 32 -2.73 -8.78 18.48
N VAL A 33 -3.03 -9.85 19.20
CA VAL A 33 -3.03 -9.84 20.66
C VAL A 33 -1.59 -9.63 21.16
N PHE A 34 -1.41 -8.70 22.09
CA PHE A 34 -0.13 -8.45 22.77
C PHE A 34 -0.37 -8.43 24.27
N ASN A 35 0.61 -8.89 25.05
CA ASN A 35 0.57 -8.86 26.49
C ASN A 35 1.72 -7.96 26.99
N PRO A 36 1.46 -6.82 27.65
CA PRO A 36 2.52 -5.94 28.14
C PRO A 36 3.48 -6.66 29.11
N ASP A 37 2.99 -7.65 29.86
CA ASP A 37 3.78 -8.43 30.81
C ASP A 37 4.64 -9.51 30.14
N ASP A 38 4.35 -9.85 28.88
CA ASP A 38 5.14 -10.82 28.10
C ASP A 38 5.97 -10.14 27.01
N PRO A 39 7.29 -9.94 27.22
CA PRO A 39 8.20 -9.30 26.26
C PRO A 39 8.35 -10.09 24.95
N ARG A 40 7.84 -11.32 24.85
CA ARG A 40 7.81 -12.07 23.58
C ARG A 40 6.71 -11.61 22.65
N THR A 41 5.76 -10.81 23.13
CA THR A 41 4.62 -10.33 22.34
C THR A 41 4.81 -8.94 21.75
N TRP A 42 5.83 -8.21 22.20
CA TRP A 42 6.19 -6.88 21.74
C TRP A 42 7.71 -6.76 21.49
N SER A 43 8.14 -5.67 20.87
CA SER A 43 9.56 -5.39 20.57
C SER A 43 9.93 -4.00 21.05
N THR A 44 11.11 -3.88 21.67
CA THR A 44 11.79 -2.60 21.95
C THR A 44 12.57 -2.10 20.73
N THR A 45 12.94 -3.02 19.84
CA THR A 45 13.76 -2.71 18.68
C THR A 45 12.86 -2.29 17.53
N THR A 46 13.11 -1.09 17.01
CA THR A 46 12.55 -0.62 15.75
C THR A 46 13.09 -1.44 14.59
N ARG A 47 12.46 -2.58 14.31
CA ARG A 47 12.69 -3.23 13.01
C ARG A 47 12.14 -2.29 11.95
N ARG A 48 13.00 -1.81 11.04
CA ARG A 48 12.58 -1.13 9.80
C ARG A 48 11.83 -2.15 8.94
N LEU A 49 10.60 -2.47 9.32
CA LEU A 49 9.65 -3.16 8.46
C LEU A 49 9.34 -2.16 7.36
N TRP A 50 9.95 -2.37 6.19
CA TRP A 50 9.57 -1.64 4.98
C TRP A 50 8.05 -1.77 4.86
N PRO A 51 7.30 -0.65 4.80
CA PRO A 51 5.86 -0.72 4.73
C PRO A 51 5.52 -1.59 3.52
N ARG A 52 4.67 -2.61 3.68
CA ARG A 52 4.29 -3.53 2.58
C ARG A 52 3.83 -2.76 1.32
N LYS A 53 3.34 -1.53 1.51
CA LYS A 53 2.99 -0.56 0.46
C LYS A 53 4.18 -0.14 -0.43
N ALA A 54 5.41 -0.12 0.08
CA ALA A 54 6.62 0.20 -0.68
C ALA A 54 7.00 -0.86 -1.72
N VAL A 55 6.58 -2.11 -1.53
CA VAL A 55 6.80 -3.20 -2.51
C VAL A 55 5.70 -3.23 -3.57
N PHE A 56 4.50 -2.77 -3.25
CA PHE A 56 3.36 -2.80 -4.17
C PHE A 56 3.48 -1.78 -5.32
N LEU A 57 4.06 -0.61 -5.04
CA LEU A 57 4.22 0.47 -6.01
C LEU A 57 5.09 0.08 -7.23
N PRO A 58 6.31 -0.47 -7.08
CA PRO A 58 7.15 -0.83 -8.23
C PRO A 58 6.55 -1.99 -9.04
N ILE A 59 5.84 -2.93 -8.41
CA ILE A 59 5.19 -4.05 -9.10
C ILE A 59 4.07 -3.55 -10.02
N MET A 60 3.20 -2.66 -9.51
CA MET A 60 2.13 -2.06 -10.30
C MET A 60 2.68 -1.21 -11.46
N LEU A 61 3.74 -0.44 -11.20
CA LEU A 61 4.40 0.37 -12.23
C LEU A 61 4.99 -0.50 -13.35
N GLY A 62 5.62 -1.63 -12.99
CA GLY A 62 6.17 -2.59 -13.94
C GLY A 62 5.11 -3.23 -14.82
N ILE A 63 3.99 -3.68 -14.24
CA ILE A 63 2.88 -4.27 -15.01
C ILE A 63 2.30 -3.25 -16.01
N TRP A 64 2.13 -1.99 -15.58
CA TRP A 64 1.62 -0.94 -16.45
C TRP A 64 2.55 -0.61 -17.63
N LEU A 65 3.86 -0.59 -17.40
CA LEU A 65 4.88 -0.43 -18.45
C LEU A 65 4.84 -1.56 -19.48
N VAL A 66 4.66 -2.81 -19.04
CA VAL A 66 4.55 -3.95 -19.96
C VAL A 66 3.31 -3.80 -20.83
N ILE A 67 2.15 -3.53 -20.23
CA ILE A 67 0.88 -3.37 -20.97
C ILE A 67 1.00 -2.26 -22.02
N THR A 68 1.47 -1.07 -21.63
CA THR A 68 1.63 0.06 -22.56
C THR A 68 2.63 -0.24 -23.69
N SER A 69 3.70 -0.98 -23.40
CA SER A 69 4.67 -1.37 -24.43
C SER A 69 4.11 -2.35 -25.46
N MET A 70 3.23 -3.29 -25.06
CA MET A 70 2.60 -4.23 -26.00
C MET A 70 1.71 -3.51 -27.02
N PHE A 71 0.93 -2.51 -26.58
CA PHE A 71 0.12 -1.69 -27.49
C PHE A 71 0.94 -0.84 -28.46
N PHE A 72 2.19 -0.51 -28.10
CA PHE A 72 3.08 0.27 -28.95
C PHE A 72 3.68 -0.56 -30.09
N ILE A 73 3.90 -1.86 -29.86
CA ILE A 73 4.53 -2.77 -30.82
C ILE A 73 3.51 -3.26 -31.88
N ASP A 74 2.28 -3.55 -31.46
CA ASP A 74 1.20 -4.02 -32.36
C ASP A 74 0.58 -2.90 -33.22
N GLY A 75 0.78 -1.63 -32.87
CA GLY A 75 0.36 -0.47 -33.67
C GLY A 75 1.03 -0.34 -35.05
N SER A 76 1.94 -1.25 -35.40
CA SER A 76 2.63 -1.31 -36.69
C SER A 76 1.79 -1.93 -37.82
N LEU A 77 0.61 -2.49 -37.53
CA LEU A 77 -0.29 -3.08 -38.52
C LEU A 77 -1.25 -2.05 -39.12
N ASN A 78 -0.79 -1.30 -40.13
CA ASN A 78 -1.56 -0.76 -41.28
C ASN A 78 -3.01 -0.24 -41.06
N LEU A 79 -3.34 0.38 -39.92
CA LEU A 79 -4.59 1.12 -39.76
C LEU A 79 -4.46 2.55 -40.35
N PRO A 80 -5.56 3.11 -40.91
CA PRO A 80 -5.56 4.47 -41.46
C PRO A 80 -5.11 5.48 -40.38
N GLN A 81 -4.13 6.31 -40.74
CA GLN A 81 -3.27 7.13 -39.86
C GLN A 81 -4.00 8.01 -38.81
N GLY A 82 -5.30 8.28 -38.96
CA GLY A 82 -6.08 9.08 -38.02
C GLY A 82 -6.81 8.29 -36.92
N ALA A 83 -7.18 7.03 -37.17
CA ALA A 83 -8.05 6.28 -36.25
C ALA A 83 -7.25 5.60 -35.11
N SER A 84 -6.01 5.19 -35.40
CA SER A 84 -5.12 4.56 -34.43
C SER A 84 -4.76 5.50 -33.29
N TYR A 85 -4.44 6.77 -33.60
CA TYR A 85 -4.10 7.77 -32.58
C TYR A 85 -5.26 8.06 -31.62
N LEU A 86 -6.50 8.20 -32.13
CA LEU A 86 -7.66 8.48 -31.28
C LEU A 86 -7.98 7.30 -30.35
N LEU A 87 -7.87 6.07 -30.83
CA LEU A 87 -8.08 4.87 -30.01
C LEU A 87 -6.99 4.71 -28.94
N LEU A 88 -5.74 5.01 -29.27
CA LEU A 88 -4.61 4.92 -28.35
C LEU A 88 -4.70 6.02 -27.27
N LEU A 89 -5.13 7.23 -27.64
CA LEU A 89 -5.34 8.34 -26.72
C LEU A 89 -6.55 8.11 -25.81
N ALA A 90 -7.65 7.57 -26.35
CA ALA A 90 -8.80 7.16 -25.55
C ALA A 90 -8.47 6.01 -24.59
N GLY A 91 -7.71 5.00 -25.05
CA GLY A 91 -7.31 3.86 -24.22
C GLY A 91 -6.37 4.26 -23.09
N THR A 92 -5.37 5.10 -23.36
CA THR A 92 -4.46 5.61 -22.34
C THR A 92 -5.19 6.50 -21.33
N ALA A 93 -6.05 7.41 -21.78
CA ALA A 93 -6.87 8.26 -20.91
C ALA A 93 -7.80 7.42 -20.00
N ALA A 94 -8.49 6.42 -20.56
CA ALA A 94 -9.36 5.53 -19.80
C ALA A 94 -8.57 4.72 -18.76
N SER A 95 -7.40 4.19 -19.14
CA SER A 95 -6.54 3.42 -18.22
C SER A 95 -6.00 4.28 -17.08
N ALA A 96 -5.59 5.51 -17.36
CA ALA A 96 -5.13 6.47 -16.35
C ALA A 96 -6.27 6.85 -15.39
N PHE A 97 -7.48 7.04 -15.92
CA PHE A 97 -8.66 7.33 -15.11
C PHE A 97 -9.00 6.16 -14.17
N ILE A 98 -9.01 4.92 -14.67
CA ILE A 98 -9.27 3.72 -13.86
C ILE A 98 -8.23 3.56 -12.76
N LEU A 99 -6.94 3.74 -13.07
CA LEU A 99 -5.88 3.69 -12.07
C LEU A 99 -6.04 4.75 -10.98
N THR A 100 -6.40 5.97 -11.38
CA THR A 100 -6.63 7.07 -10.43
C THR A 100 -7.81 6.76 -9.50
N LEU A 101 -8.89 6.18 -10.03
CA LEU A 101 -10.02 5.71 -9.23
C LEU A 101 -9.63 4.57 -8.29
N LEU A 102 -8.87 3.59 -8.76
CA LEU A 102 -8.40 2.47 -7.91
C LEU A 102 -7.49 2.93 -6.79
N ILE A 103 -6.56 3.85 -7.07
CA ILE A 103 -5.69 4.46 -6.05
C ILE A 103 -6.54 5.23 -5.04
N SER A 104 -7.49 6.05 -5.51
CA SER A 104 -8.39 6.81 -4.62
C SER A 104 -9.23 5.87 -3.75
N LEU A 105 -9.78 4.79 -4.33
CA LEU A 105 -10.54 3.78 -3.61
C LEU A 105 -9.66 3.09 -2.54
N LEU A 106 -8.44 2.68 -2.90
CA LEU A 106 -7.51 2.06 -1.97
C LEU A 106 -7.11 3.00 -0.83
N LEU A 107 -6.92 4.29 -1.12
CA LEU A 107 -6.67 5.30 -0.09
C LEU A 107 -7.89 5.43 0.82
N LEU A 108 -9.10 5.51 0.27
CA LEU A 108 -10.33 5.60 1.06
C LEU A 108 -10.59 4.36 1.91
N THR A 109 -10.47 3.16 1.36
CA THR A 109 -10.66 1.90 2.11
C THR A 109 -9.55 1.69 3.13
N GLY A 110 -8.31 2.03 2.78
CA GLY A 110 -7.18 1.99 3.71
C GLY A 110 -7.30 2.99 4.85
N PHE A 111 -7.91 4.15 4.60
CA PHE A 111 -8.19 5.16 5.63
C PHE A 111 -9.41 4.79 6.50
N ALA A 112 -10.41 4.13 5.91
CA ALA A 112 -11.60 3.65 6.63
C ALA A 112 -11.29 2.49 7.59
N PHE A 113 -10.27 1.67 7.29
CA PHE A 113 -9.86 0.55 8.16
C PHE A 113 -8.94 0.98 9.32
N GLY A 114 -8.26 2.12 9.22
CA GLY A 114 -7.34 2.62 10.25
C GLY A 114 -7.96 3.50 11.34
N ARG A 115 -9.30 3.54 11.44
CA ARG A 115 -10.03 4.42 12.38
C ARG A 115 -10.96 3.70 13.36
N ARG A 116 -10.85 2.37 13.50
CA ARG A 116 -11.58 1.60 14.51
C ARG A 116 -10.64 0.96 15.49
#